data_AF-A0A6A3AYR3-F1
#
_entry.id   AF-A0A6A3AYR3-F1
#
_cell.length_a   1.000
_cell.length_b   1.000
_cell.length_c   1.000
_cell.angle_alpha   90.00
_cell.angle_beta   90.00
_cell.angle_gamma   90.00
#
_symmetry.space_group_name_H-M   'P 1'
#
loop_
_entity.id
_entity.type
_entity.pdbx_description
1 polymer ?
#
loop_
_entity_poly.entity_id
_entity_poly.type
_entity_poly.pdbx_seq_one_letter_code
_entity_poly.pdbx_strand_id
1 'polypeptide(L)'
;MARQSNTLFLEQWLRTNVGGINQTVSGHSSSSSSSSARAIIQAWSELRDSLQNQTFHPRILQSLKTLLNSQASLHVADPQAKLLISVLSSQSFDLSSESYPILLRLLYIWVRKSVRPSVALIDSAVDVISSIFATEYGSKKSPSFLAEGILILGAISFMPSVSENSKIACLELLCRLLEEDYELVRLGEEIIPDVLAGLEYALYSSVDVLLVRVLNSLLGIWGKEDEPRITVPTALMILHLVEWVVSGYIKSRSLNKIEAFSQRTLGTLEVSYVPFALVMVAAGVLRASRNAANGQGLEFVSVLRISAESRIAFVAQQFISKTKGSIKSDDEPANSLLRQCLSLALARSGAVSFSAPVLLCLASALLREIFPLRHLYMQILQFIHSSGSEFGINEIKRHLDGILFKEAGVITGVFYR
;
A
#
# COMPACT_ATOMS: atom_id res chain seq x y z
N MET A 1 -12.60 -10.29 -11.80
CA MET A 1 -12.45 -8.91 -11.25
C MET A 1 -12.71 -8.99 -9.75
N ALA A 2 -11.74 -8.66 -8.89
CA ALA A 2 -12.14 -8.03 -7.62
C ALA A 2 -13.05 -6.86 -8.04
N ARG A 3 -14.28 -6.79 -7.51
CA ARG A 3 -15.29 -5.82 -7.95
C ARG A 3 -14.61 -4.45 -8.08
N GLN A 4 -14.43 -3.95 -9.31
CA GLN A 4 -14.10 -2.56 -9.56
C GLN A 4 -15.35 -1.76 -9.19
N SER A 5 -15.66 -1.68 -7.89
CA SER A 5 -16.41 -0.55 -7.38
C SER A 5 -15.63 0.68 -7.79
N ASN A 6 -16.30 1.68 -8.38
CA ASN A 6 -15.88 3.01 -8.85
C ASN A 6 -14.82 3.76 -8.00
N THR A 7 -13.68 3.17 -7.67
CA THR A 7 -12.59 3.78 -6.91
C THR A 7 -11.62 4.37 -7.91
N LEU A 8 -11.76 5.68 -8.14
CA LEU A 8 -10.83 6.49 -8.96
C LEU A 8 -9.40 6.48 -8.38
N PHE A 9 -9.30 6.30 -7.07
CA PHE A 9 -8.11 6.39 -6.24
C PHE A 9 -7.71 5.01 -5.69
N LEU A 10 -6.44 4.64 -5.87
CA LEU A 10 -5.92 3.29 -5.62
C LEU A 10 -5.65 3.04 -4.14
N GLU A 11 -5.17 4.05 -3.43
CA GLU A 11 -5.00 4.06 -1.98
C GLU A 11 -6.33 3.83 -1.25
N GLN A 12 -7.44 4.34 -1.81
CA GLN A 12 -8.78 4.14 -1.25
C GLN A 12 -9.27 2.71 -1.51
N TRP A 13 -8.93 2.15 -2.67
CA TRP A 13 -9.17 0.75 -2.98
C TRP A 13 -8.38 -0.17 -2.04
N LEU A 14 -7.10 0.11 -1.76
CA LEU A 14 -6.29 -0.66 -0.81
C LEU A 14 -6.90 -0.63 0.60
N ARG A 15 -7.31 0.55 1.10
CA ARG A 15 -7.97 0.69 2.41
C ARG A 15 -9.27 -0.12 2.53
N THR A 16 -10.06 -0.18 1.46
CA THR A 16 -11.39 -0.82 1.48
C THR A 16 -11.34 -2.34 1.26
N ASN A 17 -10.36 -2.87 0.54
CA ASN A 17 -10.30 -4.30 0.20
C ASN A 17 -9.70 -5.22 1.26
N VAL A 18 -9.05 -4.66 2.28
CA VAL A 18 -8.42 -5.42 3.36
C VAL A 18 -9.44 -6.13 4.27
N GLY A 19 -10.73 -5.79 4.17
CA GLY A 19 -11.81 -6.53 4.84
C GLY A 19 -12.01 -6.10 6.29
N GLY A 20 -13.20 -5.59 6.60
CA GLY A 20 -13.72 -5.56 7.97
C GLY A 20 -13.18 -4.48 8.90
N ILE A 21 -12.40 -3.50 8.43
CA ILE A 21 -12.32 -2.22 9.13
C ILE A 21 -13.65 -1.51 8.86
N ASN A 22 -14.69 -1.90 9.59
CA ASN A 22 -15.63 -0.90 10.07
C ASN A 22 -14.77 -0.01 10.94
N GLN A 23 -14.21 1.03 10.34
CA GLN A 23 -13.95 2.26 11.05
C GLN A 23 -15.34 2.77 11.47
N THR A 24 -15.90 2.18 12.53
CA THR A 24 -16.23 3.01 13.67
C THR A 24 -14.92 3.65 14.06
N VAL A 25 -14.58 4.75 13.38
CA VAL A 25 -13.67 5.72 13.93
C VAL A 25 -14.29 6.04 15.28
N SER A 26 -13.67 5.56 16.35
CA SER A 26 -13.88 6.14 17.66
C SER A 26 -13.67 7.65 17.51
N GLY A 27 -14.75 8.41 17.55
CA GLY A 27 -14.76 9.83 17.86
C GLY A 27 -14.38 10.83 16.76
N HIS A 28 -13.87 10.41 15.60
CA HIS A 28 -13.61 11.31 14.47
C HIS A 28 -14.19 10.77 13.17
N SER A 29 -15.49 10.47 13.17
CA SER A 29 -16.29 11.00 12.07
C SER A 29 -16.08 12.52 12.10
N SER A 30 -15.05 13.02 11.42
CA SER A 30 -15.21 14.33 10.82
C SER A 30 -16.47 14.16 10.00
N SER A 31 -17.56 14.72 10.49
CA SER A 31 -18.67 15.08 9.65
C SER A 31 -18.00 15.66 8.41
N SER A 32 -18.04 14.94 7.29
CA SER A 32 -17.83 15.55 6.00
C SER A 32 -19.03 16.48 5.85
N SER A 33 -18.97 17.60 6.56
CA SER A 33 -19.80 18.76 6.28
C SER A 33 -19.54 18.99 4.82
N SER A 34 -20.54 18.69 3.98
CA SER A 34 -20.47 18.91 2.56
C SER A 34 -20.02 20.36 2.39
N SER A 35 -18.75 20.54 2.07
CA SER A 35 -18.17 21.85 1.84
C SER A 35 -19.00 22.44 0.71
N SER A 36 -19.75 23.50 1.00
CA SER A 36 -20.59 24.12 0.00
C SER A 36 -19.73 24.47 -1.22
N ALA A 37 -20.28 24.37 -2.44
CA ALA A 37 -19.55 24.76 -3.65
C ALA A 37 -18.96 26.18 -3.53
N ARG A 38 -19.65 27.05 -2.78
CA ARG A 38 -19.17 28.39 -2.41
C ARG A 38 -17.85 28.38 -1.63
N ALA A 39 -17.67 27.48 -0.66
CA ALA A 39 -16.42 27.34 0.10
C ALA A 39 -15.26 26.87 -0.78
N ILE A 40 -15.53 25.98 -1.75
CA ILE A 40 -14.50 25.53 -2.71
C ILE A 40 -14.08 26.69 -3.62
N ILE A 41 -15.05 27.42 -4.18
CA ILE A 41 -14.76 28.58 -5.04
C ILE A 41 -13.98 29.65 -4.28
N GLN A 42 -14.40 29.95 -3.04
CA GLN A 42 -13.72 30.90 -2.17
C GLN A 42 -12.28 30.48 -1.84
N ALA A 43 -12.05 29.19 -1.58
CA ALA A 43 -10.71 28.69 -1.31
C ALA A 43 -9.78 28.84 -2.51
N TRP A 44 -10.28 28.60 -3.73
CA TRP A 44 -9.52 28.84 -4.96
C TRP A 44 -9.26 30.32 -5.23
N SER A 45 -10.20 31.21 -4.93
CA SER A 45 -9.98 32.66 -5.08
C SER A 45 -8.95 33.16 -4.08
N GLU A 46 -9.00 32.73 -2.82
CA GLU A 46 -8.02 33.13 -1.81
C GLU A 46 -6.59 32.68 -2.16
N LEU A 47 -6.44 31.48 -2.71
CA LEU A 47 -5.15 31.01 -3.22
C LEU A 47 -4.62 31.88 -4.38
N ARG A 48 -5.51 32.28 -5.30
CA ARG A 48 -5.15 33.15 -6.43
C ARG A 48 -4.76 34.54 -5.96
N ASP A 49 -5.55 35.12 -5.07
CA ASP A 49 -5.36 36.47 -4.55
C ASP A 49 -4.06 36.55 -3.74
N SER A 50 -3.74 35.51 -2.96
CA SER A 50 -2.46 35.44 -2.25
C SER A 50 -1.27 35.39 -3.20
N LEU A 51 -1.36 34.58 -4.27
CA LEU A 51 -0.30 34.48 -5.27
C LEU A 51 -0.09 35.82 -5.99
N GLN A 52 -1.17 36.52 -6.34
CA GLN A 52 -1.11 37.83 -7.01
C GLN A 52 -0.55 38.92 -6.10
N ASN A 53 -0.94 38.93 -4.83
CA ASN A 53 -0.54 39.96 -3.88
C ASN A 53 0.77 39.64 -3.13
N GLN A 54 1.43 38.51 -3.43
CA GLN A 54 2.65 38.02 -2.78
C GLN A 54 2.60 38.03 -1.24
N THR A 55 1.41 37.85 -0.67
CA THR A 55 1.20 37.88 0.79
C THR A 55 0.76 36.51 1.27
N PHE A 56 1.60 35.85 2.06
CA PHE A 56 1.27 34.56 2.65
C PHE A 56 0.51 34.76 3.97
N HIS A 57 -0.81 34.67 3.91
CA HIS A 57 -1.67 34.74 5.09
C HIS A 57 -1.94 33.32 5.63
N PRO A 58 -2.02 33.09 6.96
CA PRO A 58 -2.44 31.78 7.53
C PRO A 58 -3.80 31.27 7.02
N ARG A 59 -4.60 32.14 6.38
CA ARG A 59 -5.82 31.77 5.65
C ARG A 59 -5.57 30.79 4.49
N ILE A 60 -4.37 30.75 3.91
CA ILE A 60 -4.03 29.86 2.79
C ILE A 60 -4.05 28.41 3.23
N LEU A 61 -3.46 28.09 4.39
CA LEU A 61 -3.52 26.74 4.94
C LEU A 61 -4.96 26.31 5.20
N GLN A 62 -5.81 27.23 5.67
CA GLN A 62 -7.24 26.96 5.86
C GLN A 62 -7.96 26.72 4.53
N SER A 63 -7.63 27.49 3.50
CA SER A 63 -8.15 27.30 2.14
C SER A 63 -7.70 25.96 1.54
N LEU A 64 -6.43 25.58 1.72
CA LEU A 64 -5.92 24.27 1.33
C LEU A 64 -6.62 23.12 2.08
N LYS A 65 -6.80 23.23 3.40
CA LYS A 65 -7.56 22.26 4.20
C LYS A 65 -9.02 22.15 3.74
N THR A 66 -9.65 23.27 3.37
CA THR A 66 -11.01 23.29 2.82
C THR A 66 -11.09 22.52 1.50
N LEU A 67 -10.14 22.73 0.59
CA LEU A 67 -10.07 22.01 -0.68
C LEU A 67 -9.82 20.50 -0.46
N LEU A 68 -8.91 20.15 0.46
CA LEU A 68 -8.63 18.75 0.79
C LEU A 68 -9.86 18.03 1.36
N ASN A 69 -10.59 18.68 2.29
CA ASN A 69 -11.83 18.14 2.85
C ASN A 69 -12.92 17.93 1.78
N SER A 70 -12.78 18.59 0.62
CA SER A 70 -13.68 18.50 -0.54
C SER A 70 -13.25 17.45 -1.57
N GLN A 71 -12.20 16.66 -1.33
CA GLN A 71 -11.54 15.80 -2.33
C GLN A 71 -12.46 14.84 -3.11
N ALA A 72 -13.54 14.37 -2.49
CA ALA A 72 -14.51 13.47 -3.12
C ALA A 72 -15.19 14.14 -4.32
N SER A 73 -15.66 15.38 -4.15
CA SER A 73 -16.35 16.18 -5.17
C SER A 73 -15.44 17.12 -5.95
N LEU A 74 -14.19 17.30 -5.53
CA LEU A 74 -13.26 18.23 -6.16
C LEU A 74 -12.81 17.72 -7.53
N HIS A 75 -12.93 18.58 -8.55
CA HIS A 75 -12.27 18.43 -9.83
C HIS A 75 -11.23 19.55 -9.96
N VAL A 76 -9.96 19.17 -10.14
CA VAL A 76 -8.87 20.11 -10.36
C VAL A 76 -8.57 20.14 -11.86
N ALA A 77 -8.70 21.30 -12.48
CA ALA A 77 -8.41 21.52 -13.91
C ALA A 77 -7.06 22.20 -14.10
N ASP A 78 -6.54 22.22 -15.33
CA ASP A 78 -5.23 22.79 -15.67
C ASP A 78 -4.98 24.21 -15.12
N PRO A 79 -5.93 25.17 -15.13
CA PRO A 79 -5.71 26.47 -14.52
C PRO A 79 -5.46 26.41 -13.00
N GLN A 80 -6.13 25.49 -12.30
CA GLN A 80 -5.94 25.28 -10.86
C GLN A 80 -4.63 24.55 -10.60
N ALA A 81 -4.27 23.56 -11.42
CA ALA A 81 -2.97 22.90 -11.33
C ALA A 81 -1.82 23.87 -11.56
N LYS A 82 -1.93 24.75 -12.57
CA LYS A 82 -0.95 25.82 -12.81
C LYS A 82 -0.80 26.75 -11.61
N LEU A 83 -1.91 27.09 -10.94
CA LEU A 83 -1.88 27.87 -9.71
C LEU A 83 -1.13 27.14 -8.59
N LEU A 84 -1.42 25.85 -8.38
CA LEU A 84 -0.74 25.03 -7.35
C LEU A 84 0.77 24.93 -7.62
N ILE A 85 1.15 24.68 -8.87
CA ILE A 85 2.56 24.63 -9.30
C ILE A 85 3.23 25.98 -9.06
N SER A 86 2.54 27.09 -9.36
CA SER A 86 3.07 28.44 -9.13
C SER A 86 3.29 28.74 -7.65
N VAL A 87 2.38 28.31 -6.78
CA VAL A 87 2.52 28.42 -5.31
C VAL A 87 3.71 27.59 -4.83
N LEU A 88 3.85 26.36 -5.33
CA LEU A 88 4.95 25.45 -5.00
C LEU A 88 6.32 25.95 -5.48
N SER A 89 6.39 26.61 -6.65
CA SER A 89 7.64 27.12 -7.22
C SER A 89 8.08 28.46 -6.66
N SER A 90 7.21 29.15 -5.92
CA SER A 90 7.46 30.53 -5.50
C SER A 90 8.38 30.60 -4.28
N GLN A 91 9.55 31.22 -4.44
CA GLN A 91 10.51 31.46 -3.36
C GLN A 91 10.08 32.55 -2.38
N SER A 92 9.04 33.33 -2.70
CA SER A 92 8.54 34.41 -1.84
C SER A 92 7.60 33.92 -0.73
N PHE A 93 7.28 32.62 -0.69
CA PHE A 93 6.36 32.05 0.30
C PHE A 93 7.09 31.11 1.25
N ASP A 94 7.13 31.46 2.53
CA ASP A 94 7.45 30.51 3.59
C ASP A 94 6.24 29.59 3.82
N LEU A 95 6.16 28.54 3.00
CA LEU A 95 5.15 27.49 3.14
C LEU A 95 5.38 26.71 4.43
N SER A 96 4.33 26.59 5.23
CA SER A 96 4.34 25.69 6.39
C SER A 96 4.56 24.24 5.95
N SER A 97 5.19 23.43 6.79
CA SER A 97 5.40 22.00 6.52
C SER A 97 4.10 21.25 6.21
N GLU A 98 2.98 21.64 6.84
CA GLU A 98 1.64 21.09 6.58
C GLU A 98 1.10 21.42 5.18
N SER A 99 1.58 22.46 4.51
CA SER A 99 1.05 22.89 3.21
C SER A 99 1.51 21.98 2.06
N TYR A 100 2.74 21.45 2.13
CA TYR A 100 3.31 20.64 1.04
C TYR A 100 2.53 19.35 0.78
N PRO A 101 2.23 18.50 1.79
CA PRO A 101 1.43 17.29 1.55
C PRO A 101 0.08 17.61 0.92
N ILE A 102 -0.59 18.69 1.35
CA ILE A 102 -1.90 19.09 0.81
C ILE A 102 -1.78 19.53 -0.66
N LEU A 103 -0.77 20.31 -1.00
CA LEU A 103 -0.53 20.75 -2.37
C LEU A 103 -0.23 19.57 -3.30
N LEU A 104 0.61 18.62 -2.84
CA LEU A 104 0.87 17.38 -3.58
C LEU A 104 -0.40 16.54 -3.76
N ARG A 105 -1.22 16.41 -2.71
CA ARG A 105 -2.50 15.69 -2.78
C ARG A 105 -3.46 16.30 -3.80
N LEU A 106 -3.54 17.63 -3.86
CA LEU A 106 -4.38 18.33 -4.85
C LEU A 106 -3.86 18.14 -6.28
N LEU A 107 -2.54 18.15 -6.48
CA LEU A 107 -1.94 17.82 -7.78
C LEU A 107 -2.14 16.34 -8.16
N TYR A 108 -2.10 15.41 -7.20
CA TYR A 108 -2.47 14.02 -7.42
C TYR A 108 -3.93 13.88 -7.88
N ILE A 109 -4.86 14.62 -7.27
CA ILE A 109 -6.27 14.66 -7.71
C ILE A 109 -6.37 15.17 -9.15
N TRP A 110 -5.63 16.22 -9.51
CA TRP A 110 -5.55 16.71 -10.90
C TRP A 110 -5.07 15.61 -11.84
N VAL A 111 -3.94 14.98 -11.55
CA VAL A 111 -3.35 13.90 -12.37
C VAL A 111 -4.33 12.76 -12.59
N ARG A 112 -5.07 12.35 -11.55
CA ARG A 112 -5.97 11.18 -11.61
C ARG A 112 -7.33 11.46 -12.22
N LYS A 113 -7.89 12.66 -12.02
CA LYS A 113 -9.23 13.01 -12.53
C LYS A 113 -9.20 13.69 -13.89
N SER A 114 -8.05 14.19 -14.35
CA SER A 114 -7.94 14.85 -15.65
C SER A 114 -7.97 13.84 -16.80
N VAL A 115 -8.82 14.10 -17.80
CA VAL A 115 -8.94 13.24 -18.98
C VAL A 115 -7.80 13.46 -19.97
N ARG A 116 -7.34 14.72 -20.13
CA ARG A 116 -6.23 15.12 -21.02
C ARG A 116 -5.52 16.35 -20.47
N PRO A 117 -4.70 16.21 -19.42
CA PRO A 117 -3.92 17.33 -18.91
C PRO A 117 -2.87 17.76 -19.93
N SER A 118 -2.54 19.05 -19.94
CA SER A 118 -1.46 19.59 -20.77
C SER A 118 -0.12 18.94 -20.45
N VAL A 119 0.55 18.38 -21.47
CA VAL A 119 1.87 17.73 -21.33
C VAL A 119 2.91 18.71 -20.78
N ALA A 120 2.94 19.94 -21.30
CA ALA A 120 3.84 20.98 -20.81
C ALA A 120 3.61 21.34 -19.34
N LEU A 121 2.36 21.23 -18.87
CA LEU A 121 2.03 21.49 -17.46
C LEU A 121 2.47 20.32 -16.56
N ILE A 122 2.39 19.08 -17.07
CA ILE A 122 2.90 17.90 -16.37
C ILE A 122 4.42 17.97 -16.26
N ASP A 123 5.12 18.24 -17.35
CA ASP A 123 6.58 18.36 -17.34
C ASP A 123 7.03 19.45 -16.36
N SER A 124 6.37 20.62 -16.38
CA SER A 124 6.60 21.70 -15.41
C SER A 124 6.30 21.28 -13.96
N ALA A 125 5.28 20.45 -13.72
CA ALA A 125 4.99 19.92 -12.39
C ALA A 125 6.12 19.00 -11.90
N VAL A 126 6.67 18.16 -12.78
CA VAL A 126 7.78 17.25 -12.45
C VAL A 126 9.03 18.04 -12.08
N ASP A 127 9.36 19.10 -12.80
CA ASP A 127 10.51 19.95 -12.49
C ASP A 127 10.35 20.62 -11.10
N VAL A 128 9.17 21.17 -10.82
CA VAL A 128 8.88 21.84 -9.54
C VAL A 128 8.90 20.84 -8.37
N ILE A 129 8.27 19.66 -8.53
CA ILE A 129 8.27 18.61 -7.51
C ILE A 129 9.71 18.13 -7.25
N SER A 130 10.50 17.93 -8.31
CA SER A 130 11.90 17.49 -8.19
C SER A 130 12.75 18.51 -7.43
N SER A 131 12.57 19.81 -7.74
CA SER A 131 13.25 20.88 -7.02
C SER A 131 12.86 20.91 -5.54
N ILE A 132 11.58 20.74 -5.23
CA ILE A 132 11.09 20.75 -3.84
C ILE A 132 11.69 19.60 -3.03
N PHE A 133 11.75 18.40 -3.60
CA PHE A 133 12.38 17.26 -2.93
C PHE A 133 13.90 17.42 -2.80
N ALA A 134 14.53 18.25 -3.63
CA ALA A 134 15.95 18.59 -3.48
C ALA A 134 16.21 19.66 -2.40
N THR A 135 15.32 20.65 -2.25
CA THR A 135 15.57 21.82 -1.37
C THR A 135 14.85 21.76 -0.03
N GLU A 136 13.56 21.39 -0.02
CA GLU A 136 12.68 21.52 1.15
C GLU A 136 12.56 20.23 1.94
N TYR A 137 12.68 19.08 1.27
CA TYR A 137 12.42 17.81 1.92
C TYR A 137 13.44 17.48 3.02
N GLY A 138 14.72 17.85 2.84
CA GLY A 138 15.74 17.68 3.88
C GLY A 138 15.47 18.48 5.16
N SER A 139 14.88 19.67 5.05
CA SER A 139 14.56 20.54 6.20
C SER A 139 13.19 20.24 6.81
N LYS A 140 12.26 19.68 6.03
CA LYS A 140 10.85 19.43 6.40
C LYS A 140 10.46 17.95 6.29
N LYS A 141 11.37 17.03 6.67
CA LYS A 141 11.10 15.58 6.65
C LYS A 141 9.83 15.26 7.46
N SER A 142 8.79 14.80 6.77
CA SER A 142 7.56 14.33 7.41
C SER A 142 7.01 13.11 6.66
N PRO A 143 6.43 12.11 7.36
CA PRO A 143 5.87 10.92 6.73
C PRO A 143 4.78 11.26 5.70
N SER A 144 3.92 12.24 5.99
CA SER A 144 2.87 12.70 5.07
C SER A 144 3.43 13.32 3.79
N PHE A 145 4.54 14.06 3.88
CA PHE A 145 5.16 14.66 2.71
C PHE A 145 5.82 13.60 1.83
N LEU A 146 6.51 12.62 2.43
CA LEU A 146 7.07 11.48 1.72
C LEU A 146 5.98 10.68 1.00
N ALA A 147 4.88 10.37 1.71
CA ALA A 147 3.79 9.55 1.19
C ALA A 147 3.10 10.20 -0.02
N GLU A 148 2.72 11.48 0.11
CA GLU A 148 2.10 12.22 -1.00
C GLU A 148 3.08 12.41 -2.17
N GLY A 149 4.39 12.52 -1.89
CA GLY A 149 5.46 12.51 -2.89
C GLY A 149 5.51 11.21 -3.69
N ILE A 150 5.61 10.08 -3.01
CA ILE A 150 5.63 8.76 -3.66
C ILE A 150 4.34 8.54 -4.47
N LEU A 151 3.19 8.93 -3.91
CA LEU A 151 1.89 8.79 -4.56
C LEU A 151 1.82 9.60 -5.87
N ILE A 152 2.18 10.89 -5.85
CA ILE A 152 2.12 11.73 -7.04
C ILE A 152 3.16 11.34 -8.09
N LEU A 153 4.39 11.02 -7.69
CA LEU A 153 5.44 10.59 -8.61
C LEU A 153 5.06 9.29 -9.32
N GLY A 154 4.53 8.32 -8.57
CA GLY A 154 3.95 7.11 -9.12
C GLY A 154 2.84 7.44 -10.12
N ALA A 155 1.87 8.26 -9.71
CA ALA A 155 0.71 8.61 -10.55
C ALA A 155 1.09 9.30 -11.86
N ILE A 156 2.03 10.26 -11.84
CA ILE A 156 2.54 10.94 -13.03
C ILE A 156 3.23 9.93 -13.96
N SER A 157 4.08 9.05 -13.40
CA SER A 157 4.79 8.05 -14.21
C SER A 157 3.85 7.08 -14.96
N PHE A 158 2.66 6.83 -14.40
CA PHE A 158 1.64 5.95 -14.97
C PHE A 158 0.81 6.61 -16.07
N MET A 159 0.88 7.93 -16.23
CA MET A 159 0.09 8.63 -17.24
C MET A 159 0.54 8.29 -18.66
N PRO A 160 -0.38 7.98 -19.59
CA PRO A 160 0.01 7.73 -20.98
C PRO A 160 0.56 8.95 -21.72
N SER A 161 0.25 10.17 -21.27
CA SER A 161 0.58 11.42 -21.96
C SER A 161 1.85 12.09 -21.46
N VAL A 162 2.52 11.55 -20.44
CA VAL A 162 3.76 12.13 -19.89
C VAL A 162 4.93 11.88 -20.85
N SER A 163 5.89 12.81 -20.90
CA SER A 163 7.14 12.58 -21.61
C SER A 163 7.95 11.45 -20.98
N GLU A 164 8.71 10.68 -21.76
CA GLU A 164 9.56 9.61 -21.22
C GLU A 164 10.62 10.16 -20.25
N ASN A 165 11.14 11.38 -20.50
CA ASN A 165 12.09 12.03 -19.60
C ASN A 165 11.47 12.30 -18.23
N SER A 166 10.28 12.92 -18.19
CA SER A 166 9.58 13.21 -16.94
C SER A 166 9.15 11.93 -16.22
N LYS A 167 8.79 10.88 -16.96
CA LYS A 167 8.51 9.57 -16.39
C LYS A 167 9.73 8.96 -15.71
N ILE A 168 10.89 8.96 -16.38
CA ILE A 168 12.15 8.47 -15.81
C ILE A 168 12.52 9.29 -14.58
N ALA A 169 12.45 10.62 -14.66
CA ALA A 169 12.73 11.52 -13.54
C ALA A 169 11.83 11.22 -12.32
N CYS A 170 10.53 11.01 -12.53
CA CYS A 170 9.61 10.63 -11.45
C CYS A 170 9.98 9.30 -10.80
N LEU A 171 10.31 8.29 -11.62
CA LEU A 171 10.66 6.96 -11.12
C LEU A 171 12.00 6.95 -10.38
N GLU A 172 13.00 7.67 -10.89
CA GLU A 172 14.30 7.81 -10.23
C GLU A 172 14.17 8.54 -8.89
N LEU A 173 13.42 9.63 -8.85
CA LEU A 173 13.15 10.36 -7.62
C LEU A 173 12.39 9.50 -6.60
N LEU A 174 11.37 8.76 -7.05
CA LEU A 174 10.61 7.83 -6.21
C LEU A 174 11.52 6.74 -5.62
N CYS A 175 12.41 6.15 -6.43
CA CYS A 175 13.37 5.15 -5.95
C CYS A 175 14.31 5.78 -4.91
N ARG A 176 14.85 6.96 -5.17
CA ARG A 176 15.74 7.67 -4.24
C ARG A 176 15.05 7.92 -2.89
N LEU A 177 13.82 8.44 -2.90
CA LEU A 177 13.05 8.71 -1.68
C LEU A 177 12.81 7.44 -0.85
N LEU A 178 12.51 6.33 -1.51
CA LEU A 178 12.33 5.04 -0.83
C LEU A 178 13.65 4.43 -0.35
N GLU A 179 14.74 4.62 -1.06
CA GLU A 179 16.07 4.11 -0.68
C GLU A 179 16.64 4.91 0.51
N GLU A 180 16.43 6.23 0.55
CA GLU A 180 16.98 7.13 1.58
C GLU A 180 16.12 7.21 2.86
N ASP A 181 14.78 7.18 2.75
CA ASP A 181 13.87 7.44 3.89
C ASP A 181 12.78 6.39 4.11
N TYR A 182 13.06 5.13 3.79
CA TYR A 182 12.13 4.01 4.06
C TYR A 182 11.64 3.94 5.52
N GLU A 183 12.45 4.42 6.46
CA GLU A 183 12.12 4.46 7.89
C GLU A 183 10.86 5.29 8.18
N LEU A 184 10.65 6.39 7.46
CA LEU A 184 9.46 7.23 7.62
C LEU A 184 8.19 6.52 7.15
N VAL A 185 8.29 5.66 6.13
CA VAL A 185 7.18 4.81 5.68
C VAL A 185 6.81 3.80 6.76
N ARG A 186 7.82 3.21 7.40
CA ARG A 186 7.66 2.22 8.47
C ARG A 186 6.91 2.78 9.69
N LEU A 187 7.18 4.03 10.05
CA LEU A 187 6.65 4.67 11.25
C LEU A 187 5.19 5.14 11.12
N GLY A 188 4.66 5.25 9.89
CA GLY A 188 3.32 5.77 9.64
C GLY A 188 2.36 4.73 9.06
N GLU A 189 1.65 3.97 9.90
CA GLU A 189 0.65 3.00 9.41
C GLU A 189 -0.43 3.64 8.51
N GLU A 190 -0.80 4.89 8.78
CA GLU A 190 -1.84 5.61 8.05
C GLU A 190 -1.44 5.97 6.61
N ILE A 191 -0.14 6.13 6.35
CA ILE A 191 0.41 6.53 5.05
C ILE A 191 0.76 5.34 4.14
N ILE A 192 0.80 4.13 4.68
CA ILE A 192 1.13 2.90 3.94
C ILE A 192 0.26 2.76 2.69
N PRO A 193 -1.08 2.96 2.71
CA PRO A 193 -1.90 2.82 1.51
C PRO A 193 -1.49 3.80 0.39
N ASP A 194 -1.07 5.01 0.75
CA ASP A 194 -0.69 6.04 -0.22
C ASP A 194 0.69 5.72 -0.85
N VAL A 195 1.64 5.26 -0.02
CA VAL A 195 2.94 4.77 -0.49
C VAL A 195 2.80 3.56 -1.41
N LEU A 196 2.00 2.57 -1.00
CA LEU A 196 1.73 1.38 -1.79
C LEU A 196 1.03 1.74 -3.11
N ALA A 197 0.05 2.65 -3.09
CA ALA A 197 -0.61 3.13 -4.30
C ALA A 197 0.39 3.78 -5.30
N GLY A 198 1.32 4.62 -4.80
CA GLY A 198 2.40 5.19 -5.61
C GLY A 198 3.32 4.12 -6.21
N LEU A 199 3.67 3.10 -5.41
CA LEU A 199 4.45 1.94 -5.87
C LEU A 199 3.74 1.14 -6.95
N GLU A 200 2.43 0.89 -6.87
CA GLU A 200 1.73 0.14 -7.93
C GLU A 200 1.73 0.89 -9.26
N TYR A 201 1.52 2.21 -9.22
CA TYR A 201 1.60 3.04 -10.42
C TYR A 201 3.01 3.00 -11.03
N ALA A 202 4.05 3.11 -10.19
CA ALA A 202 5.44 3.04 -10.61
C ALA A 202 5.79 1.68 -11.23
N LEU A 203 5.42 0.57 -10.58
CA LEU A 203 5.66 -0.78 -11.07
C LEU A 203 4.98 -1.03 -12.42
N TYR A 204 3.74 -0.57 -12.58
CA TYR A 204 3.04 -0.76 -13.84
C TYR A 204 3.71 0.02 -14.98
N SER A 205 4.19 1.23 -14.71
CA SER A 205 4.73 2.16 -15.71
C SER A 205 6.20 1.93 -16.05
N SER A 206 6.99 1.38 -15.13
CA SER A 206 8.46 1.35 -15.18
C SER A 206 9.06 0.60 -16.36
N VAL A 207 10.27 1.03 -16.74
CA VAL A 207 11.20 0.29 -17.61
C VAL A 207 11.95 -0.75 -16.77
N ASP A 208 12.43 -1.83 -17.37
CA ASP A 208 12.98 -3.02 -16.69
C ASP A 208 14.00 -2.72 -15.57
N VAL A 209 14.93 -1.77 -15.78
CA VAL A 209 15.93 -1.42 -14.75
C VAL A 209 15.29 -0.77 -13.53
N LEU A 210 14.37 0.18 -13.74
CA LEU A 210 13.66 0.87 -12.67
C LEU A 210 12.61 -0.04 -12.02
N LEU A 211 12.05 -0.99 -12.76
CA LEU A 211 11.14 -2.02 -12.22
C LEU A 211 11.81 -2.79 -11.09
N VAL A 212 13.04 -3.26 -11.32
CA VAL A 212 13.79 -4.01 -10.31
C VAL A 212 14.07 -3.14 -9.08
N ARG A 213 14.46 -1.88 -9.25
CA ARG A 213 14.68 -0.95 -8.12
C ARG A 213 13.42 -0.74 -7.30
N VAL A 214 12.29 -0.47 -7.95
CA VAL A 214 10.99 -0.28 -7.27
C VAL A 214 10.57 -1.56 -6.52
N LEU A 215 10.79 -2.75 -7.10
CA LEU A 215 10.52 -4.03 -6.42
C LEU A 215 11.42 -4.22 -5.18
N ASN A 216 12.70 -3.86 -5.27
CA ASN A 216 13.62 -3.93 -4.14
C ASN A 216 13.18 -3.01 -3.01
N SER A 217 12.76 -1.79 -3.34
CA SER A 217 12.20 -0.87 -2.36
C SER A 217 10.95 -1.45 -1.72
N LEU A 218 9.98 -1.93 -2.51
CA LEU A 218 8.75 -2.55 -2.00
C LEU A 218 9.04 -3.68 -1.03
N LEU A 219 10.00 -4.57 -1.32
CA LEU A 219 10.31 -5.72 -0.48
C LEU A 219 11.25 -5.39 0.70
N GLY A 220 12.11 -4.39 0.53
CA GLY A 220 13.14 -4.00 1.50
C GLY A 220 12.63 -3.13 2.66
N ILE A 221 11.51 -2.41 2.49
CA ILE A 221 10.92 -1.54 3.54
C ILE A 221 10.63 -2.30 4.85
N TRP A 222 10.37 -3.60 4.76
CA TRP A 222 9.82 -4.38 5.87
C TRP A 222 10.88 -5.04 6.79
N GLY A 223 12.14 -5.15 6.36
CA GLY A 223 13.11 -6.12 6.91
C GLY A 223 14.31 -5.58 7.69
N LYS A 224 14.35 -4.30 8.04
CA LYS A 224 15.50 -3.67 8.72
C LYS A 224 15.23 -3.42 10.21
N GLU A 225 16.32 -3.44 10.99
CA GLU A 225 16.53 -3.84 12.40
C GLU A 225 15.71 -3.19 13.55
N ASP A 226 14.61 -2.51 13.29
CA ASP A 226 13.72 -1.98 14.32
C ASP A 226 12.27 -2.35 13.99
N GLU A 227 11.47 -2.83 14.95
CA GLU A 227 10.09 -3.31 14.68
C GLU A 227 9.05 -2.17 14.77
N PRO A 228 8.53 -1.63 13.66
CA PRO A 228 7.13 -1.22 13.63
C PRO A 228 6.26 -2.47 13.56
N ARG A 229 5.12 -2.39 14.21
CA ARG A 229 4.14 -3.49 14.32
C ARG A 229 3.43 -3.68 12.99
N ILE A 230 4.08 -4.32 12.02
CA ILE A 230 3.44 -4.65 10.75
C ILE A 230 2.21 -5.53 11.04
N THR A 231 1.06 -5.11 10.49
CA THR A 231 -0.22 -5.76 10.76
C THR A 231 -0.65 -6.62 9.56
N VAL A 232 -1.56 -7.57 9.81
CA VAL A 232 -2.22 -8.36 8.75
C VAL A 232 -2.85 -7.48 7.68
N PRO A 233 -3.55 -6.38 8.01
CA PRO A 233 -4.00 -5.38 7.04
C PRO A 233 -2.94 -4.94 6.04
N THR A 234 -1.77 -4.51 6.53
CA THR A 234 -0.65 -4.09 5.69
C THR A 234 -0.18 -5.21 4.77
N ALA A 235 -0.04 -6.42 5.30
CA ALA A 235 0.37 -7.59 4.52
C ALA A 235 -0.63 -7.90 3.39
N LEU A 236 -1.94 -7.79 3.65
CA LEU A 236 -2.98 -7.96 2.64
C LEU A 236 -2.93 -6.88 1.55
N MET A 237 -2.56 -5.64 1.88
CA MET A 237 -2.35 -4.60 0.87
C MET A 237 -1.24 -4.98 -0.12
N ILE A 238 -0.15 -5.61 0.35
CA ILE A 238 0.92 -6.11 -0.54
C ILE A 238 0.37 -7.17 -1.51
N LEU A 239 -0.45 -8.10 -1.03
CA LEU A 239 -1.11 -9.10 -1.88
C LEU A 239 -1.96 -8.43 -2.97
N HIS A 240 -2.77 -7.44 -2.58
CA HIS A 240 -3.67 -6.72 -3.48
C HIS A 240 -2.92 -5.88 -4.52
N LEU A 241 -1.84 -5.21 -4.11
CA LEU A 241 -0.94 -4.50 -5.00
C LEU A 241 -0.40 -5.41 -6.09
N VAL A 242 0.12 -6.57 -5.68
CA VAL A 242 0.73 -7.53 -6.61
C VAL A 242 -0.32 -8.14 -7.51
N GLU A 243 -1.51 -8.47 -6.98
CA GLU A 243 -2.65 -8.92 -7.78
C GLU A 243 -2.96 -7.92 -8.89
N TRP A 244 -2.99 -6.63 -8.57
CA TRP A 244 -3.30 -5.56 -9.53
C TRP A 244 -2.21 -5.41 -10.60
N VAL A 245 -0.94 -5.28 -10.19
CA VAL A 245 0.21 -5.11 -11.09
C VAL A 245 0.36 -6.30 -12.04
N VAL A 246 0.35 -7.53 -11.52
CA VAL A 246 0.55 -8.75 -12.32
C VAL A 246 -0.64 -8.98 -13.24
N SER A 247 -1.88 -8.73 -12.79
CA SER A 247 -3.05 -8.77 -13.67
C SER A 247 -2.91 -7.77 -14.82
N GLY A 248 -2.33 -6.61 -14.54
CA GLY A 248 -1.97 -5.60 -15.52
C GLY A 248 -1.00 -6.11 -16.59
N TYR A 249 0.11 -6.73 -16.17
CA TYR A 249 1.10 -7.30 -17.10
C TYR A 249 0.53 -8.45 -17.94
N ILE A 250 -0.28 -9.31 -17.34
CA ILE A 250 -0.94 -10.42 -18.06
C ILE A 250 -1.88 -9.85 -19.14
N LYS A 251 -2.68 -8.82 -18.80
CA LYS A 251 -3.60 -8.18 -19.75
C LYS A 251 -2.88 -7.46 -20.89
N SER A 252 -1.79 -6.75 -20.58
CA SER A 252 -0.98 -6.05 -21.58
C SER A 252 0.01 -6.95 -22.31
N ARG A 253 0.10 -8.23 -21.94
CA ARG A 253 1.03 -9.23 -22.49
C ARG A 253 2.50 -8.81 -22.41
N SER A 254 2.87 -8.11 -21.34
CA SER A 254 4.23 -7.61 -21.13
C SER A 254 5.13 -8.70 -20.54
N LEU A 255 5.64 -9.59 -21.40
CA LEU A 255 6.45 -10.76 -20.99
C LEU A 255 7.74 -10.37 -20.27
N ASN A 256 8.46 -9.36 -20.75
CA ASN A 256 9.71 -8.90 -20.12
C ASN A 256 9.48 -8.46 -18.67
N LYS A 257 8.38 -7.74 -18.41
CA LYS A 257 8.00 -7.31 -17.05
C LYS A 257 7.62 -8.49 -16.16
N ILE A 258 6.90 -9.46 -16.71
CA ILE A 258 6.55 -10.71 -16.01
C ILE A 258 7.81 -11.49 -15.63
N GLU A 259 8.74 -11.63 -16.56
CA GLU A 259 9.99 -12.36 -16.33
C GLU A 259 10.87 -11.64 -15.31
N ALA A 260 11.11 -10.34 -15.47
CA ALA A 260 11.87 -9.53 -14.53
C ALA A 260 11.24 -9.56 -13.12
N PHE A 261 9.91 -9.43 -13.02
CA PHE A 261 9.19 -9.55 -11.76
C PHE A 261 9.36 -10.94 -11.12
N SER A 262 9.17 -12.00 -11.91
CA SER A 262 9.25 -13.39 -11.44
C SER A 262 10.66 -13.74 -10.95
N GLN A 263 11.69 -13.44 -11.75
CA GLN A 263 13.08 -13.69 -11.38
C GLN A 263 13.45 -12.98 -10.07
N ARG A 264 13.00 -11.74 -9.89
CA ARG A 264 13.37 -10.93 -8.74
C ARG A 264 12.60 -11.23 -7.46
N THR A 265 11.32 -11.57 -7.56
CA THR A 265 10.45 -11.77 -6.38
C THR A 265 10.24 -13.24 -6.03
N LEU A 266 10.27 -14.12 -7.04
CA LEU A 266 9.99 -15.55 -6.91
C LEU A 266 11.24 -16.41 -7.14
N GLY A 267 12.32 -15.87 -7.72
CA GLY A 267 13.57 -16.58 -8.02
C GLY A 267 14.65 -16.46 -6.94
N THR A 268 15.36 -15.33 -6.89
CA THR A 268 16.49 -15.12 -5.96
C THR A 268 16.05 -14.46 -4.66
N LEU A 269 16.50 -15.00 -3.52
CA LEU A 269 16.29 -14.38 -2.21
C LEU A 269 17.37 -13.34 -1.97
N GLU A 270 16.97 -12.09 -1.79
CA GLU A 270 17.83 -11.14 -1.11
C GLU A 270 17.73 -11.34 0.40
N VAL A 271 18.87 -11.21 1.08
CA VAL A 271 18.98 -11.38 2.54
C VAL A 271 18.11 -10.38 3.31
N SER A 272 17.73 -9.27 2.66
CA SER A 272 16.93 -8.17 3.23
C SER A 272 15.41 -8.41 3.21
N TYR A 273 14.91 -9.44 2.52
CA TYR A 273 13.46 -9.62 2.33
C TYR A 273 12.83 -10.41 3.47
N VAL A 274 11.72 -9.88 4.00
CA VAL A 274 10.97 -10.56 5.06
C VAL A 274 10.07 -11.68 4.52
N PRO A 275 9.96 -12.80 5.24
CA PRO A 275 9.15 -13.94 4.81
C PRO A 275 7.67 -13.63 4.53
N PHE A 276 7.02 -12.79 5.34
CA PHE A 276 5.58 -12.53 5.17
C PHE A 276 5.29 -11.75 3.88
N ALA A 277 6.16 -10.80 3.51
CA ALA A 277 6.01 -10.02 2.30
C ALA A 277 6.17 -10.91 1.06
N LEU A 278 7.15 -11.83 1.07
CA LEU A 278 7.33 -12.82 0.01
C LEU A 278 6.10 -13.73 -0.16
N VAL A 279 5.49 -14.15 0.94
CA VAL A 279 4.25 -14.95 0.92
C VAL A 279 3.09 -14.15 0.31
N MET A 280 2.93 -12.88 0.69
CA MET A 280 1.88 -12.02 0.15
C MET A 280 2.08 -11.68 -1.33
N VAL A 281 3.32 -11.47 -1.76
CA VAL A 281 3.66 -11.30 -3.18
C VAL A 281 3.31 -12.55 -3.97
N ALA A 282 3.74 -13.73 -3.51
CA ALA A 282 3.41 -14.98 -4.18
C ALA A 282 1.89 -15.21 -4.25
N ALA A 283 1.16 -14.90 -3.18
CA ALA A 283 -0.30 -15.00 -3.16
C ALA A 283 -0.98 -14.05 -4.16
N GLY A 284 -0.48 -12.82 -4.28
CA GLY A 284 -0.94 -11.84 -5.27
C GLY A 284 -0.75 -12.35 -6.70
N VAL A 285 0.40 -12.96 -6.99
CA VAL A 285 0.69 -13.62 -8.29
C VAL A 285 -0.31 -14.75 -8.56
N LEU A 286 -0.52 -15.66 -7.60
CA LEU A 286 -1.47 -16.77 -7.75
C LEU A 286 -2.88 -16.28 -8.05
N ARG A 287 -3.31 -15.24 -7.34
CA ARG A 287 -4.64 -14.65 -7.50
C ARG A 287 -4.79 -13.90 -8.83
N ALA A 288 -3.77 -13.21 -9.30
CA ALA A 288 -3.75 -12.60 -10.64
C ALA A 288 -3.85 -13.66 -11.75
N SER A 289 -3.05 -14.73 -11.62
CA SER A 289 -3.00 -15.84 -12.59
C SER A 289 -4.33 -16.58 -12.75
N ARG A 290 -5.16 -16.65 -11.69
CA ARG A 290 -6.50 -17.26 -11.75
C ARG A 290 -7.42 -16.60 -12.78
N ASN A 291 -7.25 -15.30 -13.02
CA ASN A 291 -8.11 -14.52 -13.90
C ASN A 291 -7.61 -14.48 -15.35
N ALA A 292 -6.47 -15.12 -15.66
CA ALA A 292 -5.97 -15.22 -17.01
C ALA A 292 -6.85 -16.19 -17.82
N ALA A 293 -7.58 -15.67 -18.82
CA ALA A 293 -8.44 -16.49 -19.68
C ALA A 293 -7.63 -17.54 -20.46
N ASN A 294 -8.25 -18.69 -20.75
CA ASN A 294 -7.71 -19.87 -21.45
C ASN A 294 -7.29 -19.59 -22.91
N GLY A 295 -6.31 -18.70 -23.14
CA GLY A 295 -5.78 -18.35 -24.45
C GLY A 295 -4.26 -18.59 -24.57
N GLN A 296 -3.69 -18.27 -25.74
CA GLN A 296 -2.23 -18.27 -25.95
C GLN A 296 -1.56 -17.33 -24.95
N GLY A 297 -0.69 -17.89 -24.11
CA GLY A 297 -0.12 -17.26 -22.91
C GLY A 297 -0.23 -18.09 -21.63
N LEU A 298 -0.90 -19.24 -21.70
CA LEU A 298 -1.01 -20.23 -20.62
C LEU A 298 0.35 -20.69 -20.06
N GLU A 299 1.37 -20.82 -20.91
CA GLU A 299 2.68 -21.32 -20.50
C GLU A 299 3.37 -20.38 -19.49
N PHE A 300 3.46 -19.08 -19.78
CA PHE A 300 4.09 -18.13 -18.85
C PHE A 300 3.26 -17.95 -17.56
N VAL A 301 1.93 -17.99 -17.65
CA VAL A 301 1.05 -17.95 -16.47
C VAL A 301 1.26 -19.20 -15.61
N SER A 302 1.45 -20.36 -16.24
CA SER A 302 1.74 -21.61 -15.53
C SER A 302 3.10 -21.57 -14.84
N VAL A 303 4.14 -21.04 -15.49
CA VAL A 303 5.48 -20.84 -14.90
C VAL A 303 5.39 -19.88 -13.70
N LEU A 304 4.72 -18.73 -13.86
CA LEU A 304 4.48 -17.79 -12.76
C LEU A 304 3.80 -18.46 -11.57
N ARG A 305 2.77 -19.26 -11.83
CA ARG A 305 2.03 -19.99 -10.81
C ARG A 305 2.95 -20.97 -10.08
N ILE A 306 3.70 -21.81 -10.81
CA ILE A 306 4.63 -22.78 -10.22
C ILE A 306 5.68 -22.08 -9.36
N SER A 307 6.26 -20.97 -9.84
CA SER A 307 7.24 -20.18 -9.08
C SER A 307 6.63 -19.60 -7.80
N ALA A 308 5.39 -19.12 -7.84
CA ALA A 308 4.71 -18.59 -6.67
C ALA A 308 4.37 -19.68 -5.64
N GLU A 309 3.88 -20.84 -6.08
CA GLU A 309 3.66 -22.00 -5.20
C GLU A 309 4.96 -22.48 -4.55
N SER A 310 6.03 -22.56 -5.34
CA SER A 310 7.37 -22.95 -4.88
C SER A 310 7.90 -21.96 -3.83
N ARG A 311 7.66 -20.67 -4.03
CA ARG A 311 8.06 -19.62 -3.07
C ARG A 311 7.32 -19.77 -1.73
N ILE A 312 6.00 -19.99 -1.75
CA ILE A 312 5.22 -20.22 -0.52
C ILE A 312 5.70 -21.49 0.19
N ALA A 313 5.91 -22.58 -0.56
CA ALA A 313 6.41 -23.84 0.00
C ALA A 313 7.80 -23.69 0.63
N PHE A 314 8.71 -22.97 -0.03
CA PHE A 314 10.04 -22.67 0.50
C PHE A 314 9.95 -21.89 1.82
N VAL A 315 9.16 -20.83 1.89
CA VAL A 315 8.99 -20.04 3.12
C VAL A 315 8.39 -20.88 4.24
N ALA A 316 7.37 -21.70 3.95
CA ALA A 316 6.77 -22.61 4.92
C ALA A 316 7.78 -23.64 5.46
N GLN A 317 8.65 -24.18 4.59
CA GLN A 317 9.70 -25.11 4.99
C GLN A 317 10.74 -24.44 5.91
N GLN A 318 11.18 -23.22 5.56
CA GLN A 318 12.09 -22.45 6.41
C GLN A 318 11.46 -22.16 7.77
N PHE A 319 10.20 -21.72 7.78
CA PHE A 319 9.48 -21.44 9.01
C PHE A 319 9.41 -22.66 9.94
N ILE A 320 8.97 -23.82 9.43
CA ILE A 320 8.89 -25.04 10.23
C ILE A 320 10.25 -25.51 10.73
N SER A 321 11.30 -25.38 9.90
CA SER A 321 12.65 -25.76 10.30
C SER A 321 13.17 -24.90 11.47
N LYS A 322 12.87 -23.59 11.45
CA LYS A 322 13.22 -22.64 12.51
C LYS A 322 12.43 -22.91 13.80
N THR A 323 11.17 -23.31 13.69
CA THR A 323 10.27 -23.54 14.84
C THR A 323 10.36 -24.95 15.44
N LYS A 324 11.27 -25.82 14.98
CA LYS A 324 11.41 -27.21 15.47
C LYS A 324 11.68 -27.28 17.00
N GLY A 325 10.61 -27.41 17.79
CA GLY A 325 10.63 -27.94 19.16
C GLY A 325 10.61 -26.93 20.31
N SER A 326 10.70 -25.62 20.07
CA SER A 326 10.64 -24.62 21.15
C SER A 326 9.25 -24.00 21.26
N ILE A 327 8.49 -24.39 22.29
CA ILE A 327 7.24 -23.72 22.69
C ILE A 327 7.50 -22.25 23.06
N LYS A 328 8.76 -21.87 23.35
CA LYS A 328 9.16 -20.52 23.78
C LYS A 328 9.50 -19.55 22.65
N SER A 329 9.82 -20.03 21.43
CA SER A 329 10.08 -19.14 20.27
C SER A 329 8.80 -18.78 19.50
N ASP A 330 7.66 -19.29 19.94
CA ASP A 330 6.37 -19.15 19.25
C ASP A 330 5.65 -17.82 19.53
N ASP A 331 6.11 -17.07 20.53
CA ASP A 331 5.55 -15.79 20.97
C ASP A 331 6.20 -14.58 20.27
N GLU A 332 7.16 -14.79 19.35
CA GLU A 332 7.70 -13.71 18.54
C GLU A 332 6.60 -13.15 17.61
N PRO A 333 6.30 -11.84 17.65
CA PRO A 333 5.28 -11.20 16.82
C PRO A 333 5.44 -11.48 15.32
N ALA A 334 6.69 -11.53 14.83
CA ALA A 334 7.01 -11.84 13.45
C ALA A 334 6.57 -13.26 13.03
N ASN A 335 6.68 -14.26 13.93
CA ASN A 335 6.28 -15.64 13.66
C ASN A 335 4.75 -15.76 13.64
N SER A 336 4.06 -15.03 14.52
CA SER A 336 2.59 -14.92 14.49
C SER A 336 2.12 -14.27 13.19
N LEU A 337 2.65 -13.11 12.81
CA LEU A 337 2.32 -12.43 11.56
C LEU A 337 2.53 -13.34 10.34
N LEU A 338 3.66 -14.07 10.28
CA LEU A 338 3.94 -14.98 9.18
C LEU A 338 2.93 -16.13 9.10
N ARG A 339 2.52 -16.73 10.23
CA ARG A 339 1.46 -17.77 10.26
C ARG A 339 0.14 -17.23 9.74
N GLN A 340 -0.26 -16.05 10.23
CA GLN A 340 -1.47 -15.35 9.80
C GLN A 340 -1.41 -15.09 8.29
N CYS A 341 -0.28 -14.58 7.81
CA CYS A 341 -0.05 -14.30 6.39
C CYS A 341 -0.11 -15.57 5.52
N LEU A 342 0.52 -16.66 5.92
CA LEU A 342 0.46 -17.95 5.20
C LEU A 342 -0.99 -18.46 5.10
N SER A 343 -1.74 -18.40 6.19
CA SER A 343 -3.13 -18.87 6.20
C SER A 343 -4.03 -18.05 5.25
N LEU A 344 -3.91 -16.73 5.27
CA LEU A 344 -4.66 -15.82 4.39
C LEU A 344 -4.21 -15.91 2.94
N ALA A 345 -2.91 -16.00 2.69
CA ALA A 345 -2.34 -16.19 1.37
C ALA A 345 -2.96 -17.43 0.69
N LEU A 346 -2.97 -18.58 1.38
CA LEU A 346 -3.55 -19.80 0.84
C LEU A 346 -5.07 -19.68 0.63
N ALA A 347 -5.79 -19.12 1.60
CA ALA A 347 -7.23 -18.92 1.50
C ALA A 347 -7.64 -18.07 0.29
N ARG A 348 -6.88 -16.98 0.03
CA ARG A 348 -7.13 -15.99 -1.01
C ARG A 348 -6.52 -16.32 -2.38
N SER A 349 -5.59 -17.29 -2.46
CA SER A 349 -4.92 -17.69 -3.71
C SER A 349 -5.72 -18.65 -4.59
N GLY A 350 -6.77 -19.29 -4.07
CA GLY A 350 -7.59 -20.27 -4.80
C GLY A 350 -7.09 -21.71 -4.62
N ALA A 351 -7.09 -22.52 -5.69
CA ALA A 351 -6.46 -23.84 -5.68
C ALA A 351 -4.94 -23.65 -5.71
N VAL A 352 -4.20 -24.35 -4.84
CA VAL A 352 -2.74 -24.26 -4.69
C VAL A 352 -2.21 -25.68 -4.48
N SER A 353 -1.07 -26.02 -5.09
CA SER A 353 -0.42 -27.31 -4.84
C SER A 353 0.04 -27.42 -3.37
N PHE A 354 -0.26 -28.53 -2.72
CA PHE A 354 0.09 -28.74 -1.32
C PHE A 354 1.43 -29.45 -1.14
N SER A 355 2.17 -29.00 -0.13
CA SER A 355 3.33 -29.71 0.42
C SER A 355 3.15 -29.88 1.92
N ALA A 356 3.80 -30.90 2.51
CA ALA A 356 3.71 -31.15 3.95
C ALA A 356 4.06 -29.90 4.80
N PRO A 357 5.10 -29.09 4.47
CA PRO A 357 5.36 -27.85 5.18
C PRO A 357 4.20 -26.85 5.13
N VAL A 358 3.55 -26.69 3.97
CA VAL A 358 2.42 -25.77 3.82
C VAL A 358 1.24 -26.20 4.69
N LEU A 359 0.91 -27.50 4.70
CA LEU A 359 -0.17 -28.05 5.51
C LEU A 359 0.10 -27.91 7.02
N LEU A 360 1.35 -28.14 7.45
CA LEU A 360 1.76 -27.96 8.84
C LEU A 360 1.68 -26.49 9.29
N CYS A 361 2.10 -25.54 8.45
CA CYS A 361 1.94 -24.11 8.73
C CYS A 361 0.46 -23.73 8.86
N LEU A 362 -0.39 -24.25 7.97
CA LEU A 362 -1.83 -23.99 7.99
C LEU A 362 -2.50 -24.56 9.23
N ALA A 363 -2.16 -25.80 9.61
CA ALA A 363 -2.64 -26.41 10.86
C ALA A 363 -2.18 -25.63 12.09
N SER A 364 -0.92 -25.17 12.10
CA SER A 364 -0.37 -24.32 13.17
C SER A 364 -1.14 -22.99 13.28
N ALA A 365 -1.41 -22.33 12.15
CA ALA A 365 -2.19 -21.08 12.12
C ALA A 365 -3.63 -21.29 12.63
N LEU A 366 -4.29 -22.41 12.26
CA LEU A 366 -5.61 -22.74 12.78
C LEU A 366 -5.63 -22.90 14.29
N LEU A 367 -4.65 -23.60 14.86
CA LEU A 367 -4.61 -23.90 16.29
C LEU A 367 -4.17 -22.72 17.16
N ARG A 368 -3.37 -21.79 16.60
CA ARG A 368 -2.71 -20.73 17.38
C ARG A 368 -3.19 -19.33 17.07
N GLU A 369 -3.61 -19.08 15.84
CA GLU A 369 -3.96 -17.72 15.39
C GLU A 369 -5.47 -17.58 15.16
N ILE A 370 -6.13 -18.59 14.60
CA ILE A 370 -7.55 -18.50 14.20
C ILE A 370 -8.47 -19.03 15.30
N PHE A 371 -8.12 -20.17 15.88
CA PHE A 371 -8.82 -20.77 17.02
C PHE A 371 -7.84 -20.94 18.19
N PRO A 372 -7.39 -19.84 18.84
CA PRO A 372 -6.44 -19.87 19.95
C PRO A 372 -7.08 -20.39 21.25
N LEU A 373 -7.77 -21.53 21.19
CA LEU A 373 -8.61 -22.08 22.26
C LEU A 373 -7.81 -22.25 23.55
N ARG A 374 -6.57 -22.74 23.47
CA ARG A 374 -5.71 -22.92 24.65
C ARG A 374 -5.45 -21.60 25.37
N HIS A 375 -5.13 -20.54 24.63
CA HIS A 375 -4.89 -19.21 25.18
C HIS A 375 -6.16 -18.64 25.80
N LEU A 376 -7.28 -18.71 25.07
CA LEU A 376 -8.58 -18.22 25.54
C LEU A 376 -9.05 -18.96 26.79
N TYR A 377 -8.93 -20.28 26.85
CA TYR A 377 -9.28 -21.06 28.03
C TYR A 377 -8.39 -20.74 29.23
N MET A 378 -7.08 -20.54 29.02
CA MET A 378 -6.17 -20.11 30.09
C MET A 378 -6.55 -18.72 30.63
N GLN A 379 -6.90 -17.77 29.76
CA GLN A 379 -7.38 -16.45 30.16
C GLN A 379 -8.70 -16.53 30.94
N ILE A 380 -9.65 -17.37 30.52
CA ILE A 380 -10.92 -17.59 31.22
C ILE A 380 -10.66 -18.18 32.62
N LEU A 381 -9.75 -19.16 32.72
CA LEU A 381 -9.37 -19.73 34.02
C LEU A 381 -8.73 -18.68 34.93
N GLN A 382 -7.84 -17.84 34.41
CA GLN A 382 -7.24 -16.72 35.17
C GLN A 382 -8.29 -15.68 35.59
N PHE A 383 -9.27 -15.39 34.73
CA PHE A 383 -10.38 -14.48 35.02
C PHE A 383 -11.26 -14.96 36.18
N ILE A 384 -11.57 -16.26 36.25
CA ILE A 384 -12.32 -16.84 37.37
C ILE A 384 -11.60 -16.62 38.71
N HIS A 385 -10.27 -16.49 38.70
CA HIS A 385 -9.44 -16.36 39.89
C HIS A 385 -9.03 -14.91 40.20
N SER A 386 -9.33 -13.94 39.32
CA SER A 386 -8.93 -12.53 39.50
C SER A 386 -10.11 -11.59 39.22
N SER A 387 -10.54 -10.87 40.26
CA SER A 387 -11.64 -9.91 40.23
C SER A 387 -11.25 -8.60 39.51
N GLY A 388 -10.97 -8.66 38.21
CA GLY A 388 -10.60 -7.49 37.37
C GLY A 388 -11.20 -7.60 35.97
N SER A 389 -12.18 -6.73 35.66
CA SER A 389 -13.37 -7.12 34.89
C SER A 389 -13.54 -6.58 33.47
N GLU A 390 -12.53 -6.15 32.72
CA GLU A 390 -12.77 -5.63 31.34
C GLU A 390 -11.79 -6.09 30.26
N PHE A 391 -10.62 -6.64 30.63
CA PHE A 391 -9.56 -6.91 29.66
C PHE A 391 -9.84 -8.11 28.74
N GLY A 392 -10.38 -9.22 29.29
CA GLY A 392 -10.59 -10.46 28.52
C GLY A 392 -11.75 -10.42 27.51
N ILE A 393 -12.84 -9.70 27.80
CA ILE A 393 -14.01 -9.59 26.90
C ILE A 393 -13.66 -8.78 25.65
N ASN A 394 -12.85 -7.73 25.81
CA ASN A 394 -12.40 -6.88 24.69
C ASN A 394 -11.44 -7.62 23.76
N GLU A 395 -10.59 -8.51 24.28
CA GLU A 395 -9.69 -9.34 23.47
C GLU A 395 -10.46 -10.38 22.63
N ILE A 396 -11.44 -11.07 23.23
CA ILE A 396 -12.29 -12.04 22.52
C ILE A 396 -13.10 -11.33 21.42
N LYS A 397 -13.72 -10.19 21.74
CA LYS A 397 -14.48 -9.42 20.76
C LYS A 397 -13.60 -8.97 19.59
N ARG A 398 -12.40 -8.44 19.88
CA ARG A 398 -11.41 -8.05 18.87
C ARG A 398 -10.97 -9.25 18.00
N HIS A 399 -10.82 -10.43 18.57
CA HIS A 399 -10.50 -11.66 17.83
C HIS A 399 -11.63 -12.06 16.87
N LEU A 400 -12.87 -12.07 17.36
CA LEU A 400 -14.05 -12.41 16.55
C LEU A 400 -14.30 -11.39 15.42
N ASP A 401 -14.01 -10.11 15.68
CA ASP A 401 -14.07 -9.05 14.68
C ASP A 401 -12.88 -9.06 13.70
N GLY A 402 -11.83 -9.84 14.01
CA GLY A 402 -10.61 -9.96 13.23
C GLY A 402 -10.79 -10.66 11.87
N ILE A 403 -9.95 -10.30 10.90
CA ILE A 403 -9.98 -10.84 9.54
C ILE A 403 -9.80 -12.37 9.53
N LEU A 404 -8.89 -12.88 10.36
CA LEU A 404 -8.58 -14.30 10.45
C LEU A 404 -9.79 -15.14 10.88
N PHE A 405 -10.54 -14.68 11.88
CA PHE A 405 -11.75 -15.36 12.32
C PHE A 405 -12.87 -15.27 11.28
N LYS A 406 -13.06 -14.09 10.68
CA LYS A 406 -14.04 -13.88 9.58
C LYS A 406 -13.75 -14.78 8.36
N GLU A 407 -12.48 -15.13 8.15
CA GLU A 407 -12.05 -16.02 7.06
C GLU A 407 -11.84 -17.49 7.48
N ALA A 408 -12.11 -17.86 8.73
CA ALA A 408 -11.80 -19.18 9.25
C ALA A 408 -12.37 -20.30 8.36
N GLY A 409 -13.61 -20.16 7.87
CA GLY A 409 -14.21 -21.14 6.96
C GLY A 409 -13.47 -21.27 5.62
N VAL A 410 -12.99 -20.17 5.05
CA VAL A 410 -12.23 -20.19 3.80
C VAL A 410 -10.83 -20.79 4.02
N ILE A 411 -10.21 -20.46 5.16
CA ILE A 411 -8.90 -20.98 5.55
C ILE A 411 -8.96 -22.49 5.82
N THR A 412 -9.95 -22.98 6.57
CA THR A 412 -10.17 -24.42 6.78
C THR A 412 -10.51 -25.13 5.47
N GLY A 413 -11.27 -24.47 4.59
CA GLY A 413 -11.60 -24.99 3.27
C GLY A 413 -10.39 -25.29 2.39
N VAL A 414 -9.21 -24.72 2.67
CA VAL A 414 -7.96 -25.00 1.93
C VAL A 414 -7.59 -26.49 2.00
N PHE A 415 -7.85 -27.21 3.10
CA PHE A 415 -7.55 -28.65 3.20
C PHE A 415 -8.39 -29.55 2.27
N TYR A 416 -9.47 -29.00 1.71
CA TYR A 416 -10.45 -29.74 0.92
C TYR A 416 -10.48 -29.31 -0.55
N ARG A 417 -9.63 -28.36 -0.94
CA ARG A 417 -9.43 -27.95 -2.34
C ARG A 417 -8.32 -28.79 -2.96
#